data_AF-A0A7C3YUB1-F1
#
_entry.id   AF-A0A7C3YUB1-F1
#
_cell.length_a   1.000
_cell.length_b   1.000
_cell.length_c   1.000
_cell.angle_alpha   90.00
_cell.angle_beta   90.00
_cell.angle_gamma   90.00
#
_symmetry.space_group_name_H-M   'P 1'
#
loop_
_entity.id
_entity.type
_entity.pdbx_description
1 polymer ?
#
loop_
_entity_poly.entity_id
_entity_poly.type
_entity_poly.pdbx_seq_one_letter_code
_entity_poly.pdbx_strand_id
1 'polypeptide(L)'
;MKLTYDDSLIKKHLYLLLFLIIFFQTFIVHVVDNWEVKYKLLGVPANTFPGGDARNIQNAAFCASLGYSYYNNRECKEEENLIKKIYPKYDHVPLYNYPPIVADVYRLFNNRSERFFLDFWKFNVLMLLITILIYSYKINYKLFPLILFSPVTLLAIERGNIEAITFSVLFIPLLLTSSLFVQSFFIGIASAIKVFPIIGYIALLKSKLKDIYKIFLGGAIALPLIVYTLLYIPEYINNTLYGFYSSFGLTSLKNSRFIDNHIYLYPVGLLIFLLFSSTILYFIFRSKPLIAHLQNELMKIPNKQFTILLVSLIIYIYVFLSITSWAYRFIFLIPAMLVLSNVNNSIAKVLFWLISIAFWVPIIPYGWYLFNIMGYLLVPFLFVILILSVQGKYGYLYEK
;
A
#
# COMPACT_ATOMS: atom_id res chain seq x y z
N MET A 1 -6.27 -47.32 -1.67
CA MET A 1 -5.63 -46.03 -2.02
C MET A 1 -5.38 -45.28 -0.71
N LYS A 2 -4.15 -45.32 -0.16
CA LYS A 2 -3.81 -44.55 1.05
C LYS A 2 -3.61 -43.10 0.62
N LEU A 3 -4.50 -42.20 1.04
CA LEU A 3 -4.29 -40.76 0.97
C LEU A 3 -3.13 -40.42 1.90
N THR A 4 -1.91 -40.39 1.37
CA THR A 4 -0.77 -39.82 2.08
C THR A 4 -0.98 -38.31 2.08
N TYR A 5 -1.55 -37.79 3.17
CA TYR A 5 -1.58 -36.37 3.42
C TYR A 5 -0.14 -35.86 3.50
N ASP A 6 0.17 -34.82 2.73
CA ASP A 6 1.47 -34.16 2.79
C ASP A 6 1.56 -33.37 4.11
N ASP A 7 2.34 -33.88 5.06
CA ASP A 7 2.60 -33.25 6.36
C ASP A 7 3.02 -31.78 6.25
N SER A 8 3.66 -31.40 5.14
CA SER A 8 4.06 -30.01 4.90
C SER A 8 2.85 -29.09 4.70
N LEU A 9 1.79 -29.60 4.06
CA LEU A 9 0.55 -28.87 3.83
C LEU A 9 -0.20 -28.64 5.14
N ILE A 10 -0.29 -29.66 5.99
CA ILE A 10 -0.94 -29.53 7.31
C ILE A 10 -0.20 -28.50 8.16
N LYS A 11 1.14 -28.58 8.25
CA LYS A 11 1.96 -27.61 8.98
C LYS A 11 1.72 -26.18 8.50
N LYS A 12 1.64 -25.97 7.19
CA LYS A 12 1.34 -24.67 6.59
C LYS A 12 -0.04 -24.13 6.99
N HIS A 13 -1.08 -24.96 6.96
CA HIS A 13 -2.43 -24.55 7.37
C HIS A 13 -2.50 -24.21 8.85
N LEU A 14 -1.94 -25.07 9.72
CA LEU A 14 -1.92 -24.83 11.16
C LEU A 14 -1.15 -23.54 11.50
N TYR A 15 -0.01 -23.31 10.84
CA TYR A 15 0.78 -22.08 11.02
C TYR A 15 -0.02 -20.82 10.69
N LEU A 16 -0.67 -20.78 9.52
CA LEU A 16 -1.47 -19.63 9.11
C LEU A 16 -2.71 -19.45 10.01
N LEU A 17 -3.39 -20.54 10.34
CA LEU A 17 -4.58 -20.51 11.20
C LEU A 17 -4.25 -20.00 12.61
N LEU A 18 -3.13 -20.43 13.19
CA LEU A 18 -2.68 -19.97 14.50
C LEU A 18 -2.55 -18.44 14.53
N PHE A 19 -1.77 -17.87 13.61
CA PHE A 19 -1.57 -16.42 13.57
C PHE A 19 -2.83 -15.66 13.17
N LEU A 20 -3.69 -16.24 12.34
CA LEU A 20 -4.99 -15.67 11.99
C LEU A 20 -5.90 -15.57 13.22
N ILE A 21 -5.98 -16.63 14.04
CA ILE A 21 -6.76 -16.65 15.28
C ILE A 21 -6.21 -15.60 16.26
N ILE A 22 -4.89 -15.58 16.50
CA ILE A 22 -4.26 -14.60 17.40
C ILE A 22 -4.60 -13.17 16.94
N PHE A 23 -4.46 -12.91 15.65
CA PHE A 23 -4.76 -11.59 15.08
C PHE A 23 -6.24 -11.21 15.25
N PHE A 24 -7.14 -12.12 14.89
CA PHE A 24 -8.58 -11.87 14.93
C PHE A 24 -9.07 -11.60 16.36
N GLN A 25 -8.58 -12.39 17.33
CA GLN A 25 -8.89 -12.17 18.74
C GLN A 25 -8.36 -10.82 19.24
N THR A 26 -7.13 -10.47 18.86
CA THR A 26 -6.47 -9.24 19.34
C THR A 26 -7.10 -7.96 18.76
N PHE A 27 -7.31 -7.94 17.44
CA PHE A 27 -7.61 -6.71 16.69
C PHE A 27 -9.03 -6.61 16.13
N ILE A 28 -9.78 -7.71 16.00
CA ILE A 28 -11.12 -7.71 15.39
C ILE A 28 -12.24 -7.94 16.40
N VAL A 29 -12.15 -9.00 17.21
CA VAL A 29 -13.18 -9.34 18.21
C VAL A 29 -13.23 -8.25 19.28
N HIS A 30 -12.08 -7.94 19.86
CA HIS A 30 -11.93 -6.96 20.93
C HIS A 30 -11.51 -5.59 20.39
N VAL A 31 -12.10 -5.14 19.27
CA VAL A 31 -11.62 -3.94 18.58
C VAL A 31 -11.57 -2.71 19.50
N VAL A 32 -12.63 -2.44 20.27
CA VAL A 32 -12.69 -1.20 21.09
C VAL A 32 -11.86 -1.30 22.38
N ASP A 33 -11.64 -2.52 22.88
CA ASP A 33 -11.00 -2.74 24.17
C ASP A 33 -9.52 -2.34 24.11
N ASN A 34 -9.13 -1.37 24.94
CA ASN A 34 -7.74 -0.88 25.03
C ASN A 34 -7.12 -0.54 23.66
N TRP A 35 -7.94 -0.04 22.72
CA TRP A 35 -7.57 0.25 21.33
C TRP A 35 -6.19 0.92 21.23
N GLU A 36 -6.04 2.07 21.87
CA GLU A 36 -4.83 2.89 21.79
C GLU A 36 -3.60 2.14 22.31
N VAL A 37 -3.74 1.39 23.39
CA VAL A 37 -2.66 0.62 24.01
C VAL A 37 -2.18 -0.50 23.09
N LYS A 38 -3.10 -1.25 22.46
CA LYS A 38 -2.75 -2.37 21.57
C LYS A 38 -1.84 -1.94 20.42
N TYR A 39 -2.16 -0.81 19.79
CA TYR A 39 -1.40 -0.27 18.68
C TYR A 39 -0.09 0.37 19.15
N LYS A 40 -0.11 1.14 20.25
CA LYS A 40 1.11 1.75 20.81
C LYS A 40 2.15 0.72 21.26
N LEU A 41 1.72 -0.43 21.79
CA LEU A 41 2.62 -1.53 22.15
C LEU A 41 3.43 -2.07 20.95
N LEU A 42 2.90 -1.90 19.74
CA LEU A 42 3.54 -2.30 18.49
C LEU A 42 4.11 -1.09 17.73
N GLY A 43 4.40 0.00 18.43
CA GLY A 43 4.98 1.21 17.85
C GLY A 43 4.06 1.96 16.87
N VAL A 44 2.77 1.64 16.81
CA VAL A 44 1.82 2.30 15.90
C VAL A 44 1.27 3.58 16.57
N PRO A 45 1.33 4.74 15.90
CA PRO A 45 0.72 5.96 16.40
C PRO A 45 -0.79 5.78 16.33
N ALA A 46 -1.40 5.50 17.48
CA ALA A 46 -2.82 5.21 17.59
C ALA A 46 -3.61 6.48 17.92
N ASN A 47 -4.73 6.66 17.25
CA ASN A 47 -5.74 7.62 17.66
C ASN A 47 -6.50 7.12 18.90
N THR A 48 -7.24 8.02 19.54
CA THR A 48 -8.08 7.73 20.70
C THR A 48 -9.37 6.94 20.36
N PHE A 49 -9.61 6.65 19.08
CA PHE A 49 -10.80 5.97 18.55
C PHE A 49 -10.43 5.18 17.27
N PRO A 50 -11.25 4.18 16.89
CA PRO A 50 -10.96 3.35 15.73
C PRO A 50 -11.25 4.02 14.39
N GLY A 51 -10.41 3.70 13.40
CA GLY A 51 -10.61 4.08 12.01
C GLY A 51 -10.43 5.57 11.75
N GLY A 52 -9.34 6.14 12.29
CA GLY A 52 -9.00 7.56 12.23
C GLY A 52 -9.34 8.28 10.93
N ASP A 53 -8.83 7.75 9.82
CA ASP A 53 -8.99 8.36 8.50
C ASP A 53 -10.34 8.00 7.88
N ALA A 54 -10.87 6.81 8.15
CA ALA A 54 -12.18 6.38 7.67
C ALA A 54 -13.35 7.24 8.19
N ARG A 55 -13.19 7.93 9.33
CA ARG A 55 -14.20 8.85 9.87
C ARG A 55 -14.50 10.01 8.93
N ASN A 56 -13.51 10.49 8.19
CA ASN A 56 -13.76 11.56 7.23
C ASN A 56 -14.65 11.10 6.05
N ILE A 57 -14.64 9.80 5.72
CA ILE A 57 -15.48 9.18 4.69
C ILE A 57 -16.93 9.14 5.17
N GLN A 58 -17.15 8.66 6.40
CA GLN A 58 -18.48 8.63 7.03
C GLN A 58 -19.07 10.05 7.08
N ASN A 59 -18.26 11.03 7.51
CA ASN A 59 -18.68 12.42 7.59
C ASN A 59 -18.99 13.01 6.20
N ALA A 60 -18.10 12.81 5.21
CA ALA A 60 -18.32 13.31 3.86
C ALA A 60 -19.57 12.69 3.19
N ALA A 61 -19.80 11.39 3.39
CA ALA A 61 -20.99 10.70 2.87
C ALA A 61 -22.28 11.25 3.50
N PHE A 62 -22.24 11.56 4.79
CA PHE A 62 -23.33 12.22 5.49
C PHE A 62 -23.59 13.62 4.92
N CYS A 63 -22.57 14.47 4.84
CA CYS A 63 -22.71 15.82 4.32
C CYS A 63 -23.26 15.85 2.88
N ALA A 64 -22.75 14.97 2.02
CA ALA A 64 -23.22 14.84 0.65
C ALA A 64 -24.68 14.35 0.56
N SER A 65 -25.17 13.59 1.55
CA SER A 65 -26.59 13.18 1.59
C SER A 65 -27.55 14.31 1.97
N LEU A 66 -27.04 15.41 2.54
CA LEU A 66 -27.80 16.63 2.83
C LEU A 66 -27.63 17.70 1.74
N GLY A 67 -26.93 17.39 0.65
CA GLY A 67 -26.68 18.33 -0.45
C GLY A 67 -25.45 19.22 -0.26
N TYR A 68 -24.64 19.01 0.79
CA TYR A 68 -23.39 19.75 0.98
C TYR A 68 -22.23 19.16 0.17
N SER A 69 -21.18 19.97 -0.02
CA SER A 69 -19.93 19.52 -0.66
C SER A 69 -19.20 18.46 0.18
N TYR A 70 -18.58 17.48 -0.49
CA TYR A 70 -17.69 16.50 0.14
C TYR A 70 -16.47 17.16 0.81
N TYR A 71 -15.99 18.27 0.26
CA TYR A 71 -14.71 18.89 0.63
C TYR A 71 -14.85 20.20 1.41
N ASN A 72 -16.01 20.85 1.35
CA ASN A 72 -16.32 22.06 2.12
C ASN A 72 -17.39 21.74 3.17
N ASN A 73 -16.94 21.40 4.37
CA ASN A 73 -17.78 20.93 5.46
C ASN A 73 -18.17 22.01 6.47
N ARG A 74 -17.84 23.30 6.26
CA ARG A 74 -18.13 24.35 7.26
C ARG A 74 -19.61 24.45 7.62
N GLU A 75 -20.51 24.20 6.67
CA GLU A 75 -21.96 24.23 6.86
C GLU A 75 -22.52 22.93 7.46
N CYS A 76 -21.88 21.79 7.15
CA CYS A 76 -22.26 20.48 7.68
C CYS A 76 -21.65 20.18 9.08
N LYS A 77 -20.71 21.01 9.54
CA LYS A 77 -19.88 20.79 10.75
C LYS A 77 -20.62 20.79 12.09
N GLU A 78 -21.91 21.15 12.14
CA GLU A 78 -22.73 20.95 13.34
C GLU A 78 -22.83 19.46 13.77
N GLU A 79 -22.42 18.53 12.88
CA GLU A 79 -22.32 17.08 13.13
C GLU A 79 -20.91 16.56 13.50
N GLU A 80 -19.87 17.40 13.64
CA GLU A 80 -18.69 17.01 14.45
C GLU A 80 -19.15 16.51 15.84
N ASN A 81 -20.31 16.99 16.29
CA ASN A 81 -21.04 16.52 17.45
C ASN A 81 -21.36 15.02 17.44
N LEU A 82 -21.59 14.35 16.31
CA LEU A 82 -21.93 12.91 16.31
C LEU A 82 -20.76 12.05 16.75
N ILE A 83 -19.57 12.30 16.19
CA ILE A 83 -18.33 11.61 16.60
C ILE A 83 -17.90 12.11 17.98
N LYS A 84 -17.96 13.42 18.26
CA LYS A 84 -17.61 13.98 19.59
C LYS A 84 -18.53 13.48 20.71
N LYS A 85 -19.82 13.20 20.44
CA LYS A 85 -20.75 12.60 21.41
C LYS A 85 -20.29 11.20 21.83
N ILE A 86 -19.75 10.42 20.89
CA ILE A 86 -19.28 9.04 21.14
C ILE A 86 -17.86 9.04 21.68
N TYR A 87 -17.00 9.92 21.16
CA TYR A 87 -15.59 10.05 21.49
C TYR A 87 -15.28 11.50 21.92
N PRO A 88 -15.55 11.89 23.18
CA PRO A 88 -15.42 13.28 23.63
C PRO A 88 -13.99 13.81 23.61
N LYS A 89 -12.99 12.93 23.66
CA LYS A 89 -11.56 13.26 23.58
C LYS A 89 -11.08 13.55 22.15
N TYR A 90 -12.02 13.67 21.20
CA TYR A 90 -11.69 13.86 19.80
C TYR A 90 -11.83 15.32 19.39
N ASP A 91 -10.69 15.95 19.12
CA ASP A 91 -10.67 17.39 18.90
C ASP A 91 -11.07 17.78 17.45
N HIS A 92 -10.75 16.95 16.45
CA HIS A 92 -10.95 17.30 15.04
C HIS A 92 -11.10 16.09 14.09
N VAL A 93 -12.12 16.13 13.21
CA VAL A 93 -12.23 15.20 12.07
C VAL A 93 -11.26 15.63 10.96
N PRO A 94 -10.34 14.77 10.48
CA PRO A 94 -9.54 15.07 9.30
C PRO A 94 -10.42 15.51 8.13
N LEU A 95 -9.94 16.45 7.32
CA LEU A 95 -10.65 16.82 6.11
C LEU A 95 -10.73 15.61 5.16
N TYR A 96 -11.82 15.55 4.41
CA TYR A 96 -12.00 14.50 3.41
C TYR A 96 -10.96 14.64 2.30
N ASN A 97 -10.14 13.62 2.12
CA ASN A 97 -8.99 13.60 1.20
C ASN A 97 -9.00 12.37 0.28
N TYR A 98 -10.20 11.94 -0.10
CA TYR A 98 -10.44 10.84 -1.02
C TYR A 98 -11.25 11.32 -2.23
N PRO A 99 -11.21 10.61 -3.36
CA PRO A 99 -12.13 10.89 -4.47
C PRO A 99 -13.60 10.69 -4.05
N PRO A 100 -14.58 11.42 -4.60
CA PRO A 100 -15.96 11.38 -4.10
C PRO A 100 -16.61 10.00 -4.15
N ILE A 101 -16.20 9.16 -5.13
CA ILE A 101 -16.66 7.77 -5.28
C ILE A 101 -16.60 6.97 -3.97
N VAL A 102 -15.62 7.24 -3.11
CA VAL A 102 -15.46 6.52 -1.83
C VAL A 102 -16.59 6.88 -0.86
N ALA A 103 -16.91 8.16 -0.73
CA ALA A 103 -18.04 8.63 0.08
C ALA A 103 -19.39 8.23 -0.56
N ASP A 104 -19.50 8.24 -1.88
CA ASP A 104 -20.73 7.83 -2.58
C ASP A 104 -21.09 6.37 -2.31
N VAL A 105 -20.10 5.46 -2.35
CA VAL A 105 -20.32 4.05 -1.99
C VAL A 105 -20.85 3.93 -0.56
N TYR A 106 -20.30 4.69 0.38
CA TYR A 106 -20.78 4.70 1.77
C TYR A 106 -22.22 5.24 1.87
N ARG A 107 -22.55 6.27 1.08
CA ARG A 107 -23.90 6.88 1.04
C ARG A 107 -24.97 5.89 0.57
N LEU A 108 -24.65 4.94 -0.32
CA LEU A 108 -25.61 3.95 -0.83
C LEU A 108 -26.27 3.10 0.27
N PHE A 109 -25.62 2.93 1.42
CA PHE A 109 -26.16 2.16 2.54
C PHE A 109 -27.15 2.94 3.41
N ASN A 110 -27.19 4.27 3.27
CA ASN A 110 -28.04 5.17 4.06
C ASN A 110 -28.04 4.88 5.59
N ASN A 111 -26.90 4.43 6.13
CA ASN A 111 -26.75 4.08 7.53
C ASN A 111 -25.61 4.89 8.15
N ARG A 112 -25.95 5.65 9.19
CA ARG A 112 -25.05 6.60 9.84
C ARG A 112 -24.60 6.14 11.23
N SER A 113 -25.06 4.96 11.66
CA SER A 113 -24.79 4.46 13.01
C SER A 113 -23.31 4.11 13.19
N GLU A 114 -22.84 4.27 14.43
CA GLU A 114 -21.50 3.84 14.84
C GLU A 114 -21.26 2.36 14.54
N ARG A 115 -22.29 1.52 14.76
CA ARG A 115 -22.23 0.09 14.45
C ARG A 115 -21.91 -0.15 12.98
N PHE A 116 -22.59 0.54 12.07
CA PHE A 116 -22.33 0.40 10.63
C PHE A 116 -20.92 0.86 10.26
N PHE A 117 -20.43 1.95 10.85
CA PHE A 117 -19.04 2.37 10.66
C PHE A 117 -18.05 1.28 11.09
N LEU A 118 -18.23 0.71 12.29
CA LEU A 118 -17.35 -0.35 12.79
C LEU A 118 -17.40 -1.60 11.91
N ASP A 119 -18.56 -1.96 11.39
CA ASP A 119 -18.72 -3.10 10.48
C ASP A 119 -18.04 -2.83 9.12
N PHE A 120 -18.17 -1.62 8.57
CA PHE A 120 -17.46 -1.20 7.35
C PHE A 120 -15.93 -1.19 7.55
N TRP A 121 -15.48 -0.68 8.69
CA TRP A 121 -14.07 -0.72 9.07
C TRP A 121 -13.57 -2.16 9.17
N LYS A 122 -14.29 -3.05 9.88
CA LYS A 122 -13.94 -4.49 9.97
C LYS A 122 -13.88 -5.13 8.59
N PHE A 123 -14.80 -4.80 7.69
CA PHE A 123 -14.77 -5.28 6.31
C PHE A 123 -13.49 -4.85 5.58
N ASN A 124 -13.07 -3.58 5.72
CA ASN A 124 -11.82 -3.08 5.16
C ASN A 124 -10.60 -3.89 5.69
N VAL A 125 -10.55 -4.13 6.99
CA VAL A 125 -9.49 -4.95 7.62
C VAL A 125 -9.52 -6.39 7.10
N LEU A 126 -10.71 -6.97 6.97
CA LEU A 126 -10.87 -8.34 6.49
C LEU A 126 -10.39 -8.50 5.05
N MET A 127 -10.66 -7.51 4.19
CA MET A 127 -10.17 -7.48 2.81
C MET A 127 -8.63 -7.48 2.75
N LEU A 128 -7.98 -6.62 3.55
CA LEU A 128 -6.52 -6.59 3.65
C LEU A 128 -5.96 -7.93 4.15
N LEU A 129 -6.54 -8.46 5.23
CA LEU A 129 -6.15 -9.72 5.85
C LEU A 129 -6.27 -10.90 4.89
N ILE A 130 -7.39 -11.01 4.16
CA ILE A 130 -7.60 -12.05 3.15
C ILE A 130 -6.56 -11.92 2.03
N THR A 131 -6.29 -10.69 1.57
CA THR A 131 -5.28 -10.47 0.52
C THR A 131 -3.91 -10.93 0.97
N ILE A 132 -3.45 -10.49 2.16
CA ILE A 132 -2.16 -10.91 2.74
C ILE A 132 -2.13 -12.43 2.92
N LEU A 133 -3.19 -13.04 3.45
CA LEU A 133 -3.29 -14.49 3.66
C LEU A 133 -3.16 -15.27 2.35
N ILE A 134 -3.90 -14.90 1.30
CA ILE A 134 -3.83 -15.58 0.00
C ILE A 134 -2.43 -15.44 -0.59
N TYR A 135 -1.84 -14.25 -0.53
CA TYR A 135 -0.49 -13.98 -1.04
C TYR A 135 0.59 -14.77 -0.30
N SER A 136 0.59 -14.72 1.03
CA SER A 136 1.49 -15.52 1.86
C SER A 136 1.27 -17.01 1.62
N TYR A 137 0.02 -17.48 1.55
CA TYR A 137 -0.27 -18.88 1.24
C TYR A 137 0.30 -19.31 -0.12
N LYS A 138 0.17 -18.49 -1.16
CA LYS A 138 0.60 -18.87 -2.52
C LYS A 138 2.10 -18.70 -2.76
N ILE A 139 2.78 -17.79 -2.07
CA ILE A 139 4.18 -17.43 -2.35
C ILE A 139 5.12 -17.85 -1.23
N ASN A 140 4.90 -17.38 0.00
CA ASN A 140 5.73 -17.72 1.16
C ASN A 140 4.95 -17.53 2.47
N TYR A 141 4.47 -18.63 3.06
CA TYR A 141 3.57 -18.60 4.21
C TYR A 141 4.27 -18.20 5.51
N LYS A 142 5.60 -18.39 5.59
CA LYS A 142 6.40 -18.08 6.78
C LYS A 142 6.48 -16.58 7.05
N LEU A 143 6.27 -15.74 6.03
CA LEU A 143 6.28 -14.29 6.17
C LEU A 143 4.93 -13.73 6.64
N PHE A 144 3.89 -14.57 6.73
CA PHE A 144 2.55 -14.13 7.14
C PHE A 144 2.53 -13.35 8.46
N PRO A 145 3.04 -13.85 9.61
CA PRO A 145 3.03 -13.08 10.84
C PRO A 145 3.93 -11.84 10.78
N LEU A 146 5.07 -11.92 10.10
CA LEU A 146 5.98 -10.78 9.93
C LEU A 146 5.28 -9.62 9.21
N ILE A 147 4.46 -9.91 8.20
CA ILE A 147 3.72 -8.89 7.46
C ILE A 147 2.51 -8.42 8.27
N LEU A 148 1.75 -9.36 8.83
CA LEU A 148 0.47 -9.10 9.49
C LEU A 148 0.61 -8.24 10.75
N PHE A 149 1.61 -8.54 11.59
CA PHE A 149 1.85 -7.83 12.86
C PHE A 149 2.82 -6.66 12.72
N SER A 150 3.25 -6.32 11.50
CA SER A 150 4.13 -5.17 11.30
C SER A 150 3.43 -3.85 11.65
N PRO A 151 4.14 -2.89 12.27
CA PRO A 151 3.62 -1.54 12.52
C PRO A 151 3.00 -0.88 11.28
N VAL A 152 3.55 -1.10 10.08
CA VAL A 152 3.03 -0.54 8.82
C VAL A 152 1.64 -1.10 8.48
N THR A 153 1.48 -2.43 8.52
CA THR A 153 0.18 -3.07 8.25
C THR A 153 -0.84 -2.67 9.31
N LEU A 154 -0.43 -2.68 10.58
CA LEU A 154 -1.28 -2.28 11.69
C LEU A 154 -1.68 -0.81 11.63
N LEU A 155 -0.82 0.09 11.15
CA LEU A 155 -1.18 1.48 10.91
C LEU A 155 -2.27 1.62 9.84
N ALA A 156 -2.23 0.83 8.76
CA ALA A 156 -3.29 0.83 7.75
C ALA A 156 -4.66 0.45 8.35
N ILE A 157 -4.65 -0.50 9.29
CA ILE A 157 -5.81 -1.01 10.01
C ILE A 157 -6.31 0.01 11.04
N GLU A 158 -5.41 0.54 11.87
CA GLU A 158 -5.69 1.55 12.89
C GLU A 158 -6.38 2.77 12.28
N ARG A 159 -5.84 3.26 11.15
CA ARG A 159 -6.40 4.38 10.40
C ARG A 159 -7.70 4.04 9.68
N GLY A 160 -7.98 2.75 9.47
CA GLY A 160 -9.10 2.30 8.65
C GLY A 160 -8.99 2.75 7.19
N ASN A 161 -7.77 2.99 6.71
CA ASN A 161 -7.59 3.74 5.48
C ASN A 161 -8.04 2.94 4.24
N ILE A 162 -8.63 3.62 3.26
CA ILE A 162 -9.13 2.99 2.03
C ILE A 162 -8.01 2.36 1.19
N GLU A 163 -6.73 2.64 1.47
CA GLU A 163 -5.64 1.91 0.81
C GLU A 163 -5.67 0.41 1.08
N ALA A 164 -6.26 -0.07 2.18
CA ALA A 164 -6.44 -1.51 2.41
C ALA A 164 -7.41 -2.15 1.40
N ILE A 165 -8.55 -1.50 1.12
CA ILE A 165 -9.46 -1.90 0.02
C ILE A 165 -8.76 -1.73 -1.34
N THR A 166 -8.09 -0.59 -1.58
CA THR A 166 -7.38 -0.33 -2.84
C THR A 166 -6.33 -1.41 -3.12
N PHE A 167 -5.55 -1.78 -2.11
CA PHE A 167 -4.57 -2.87 -2.15
C PHE A 167 -5.22 -4.20 -2.51
N SER A 168 -6.34 -4.53 -1.86
CA SER A 168 -7.05 -5.79 -2.06
C SER A 168 -7.66 -5.90 -3.46
N VAL A 169 -8.34 -4.84 -3.91
CA VAL A 169 -8.92 -4.71 -5.26
C VAL A 169 -7.85 -4.83 -6.34
N LEU A 170 -6.67 -4.24 -6.11
CA LEU A 170 -5.56 -4.32 -7.05
C LEU A 170 -4.93 -5.72 -7.10
N PHE A 171 -4.57 -6.29 -5.94
CA PHE A 171 -3.68 -7.44 -5.89
C PHE A 171 -4.40 -8.79 -5.90
N ILE A 172 -5.62 -8.93 -5.35
CA ILE A 172 -6.36 -10.21 -5.43
C ILE A 172 -6.49 -10.68 -6.90
N PRO A 173 -6.94 -9.85 -7.85
CA PRO A 173 -7.08 -10.27 -9.24
C PRO A 173 -5.73 -10.60 -9.89
N LEU A 174 -4.68 -9.82 -9.62
CA LEU A 174 -3.33 -10.10 -10.13
C LEU A 174 -2.82 -11.50 -9.70
N LEU A 175 -3.21 -11.97 -8.51
CA LEU A 175 -2.85 -13.30 -8.01
C LEU A 175 -3.83 -14.40 -8.39
N LEU A 176 -5.10 -14.13 -8.64
CA LEU A 176 -6.10 -15.16 -8.92
C LEU A 176 -6.37 -15.37 -10.41
N THR A 177 -6.25 -14.34 -11.24
CA THR A 177 -6.50 -14.45 -12.69
C THR A 177 -5.23 -14.33 -13.53
N SER A 178 -5.26 -14.92 -14.72
CA SER A 178 -4.27 -14.70 -15.79
C SER A 178 -4.81 -13.83 -16.91
N SER A 179 -6.09 -13.44 -16.85
CA SER A 179 -6.72 -12.60 -17.88
C SER A 179 -6.25 -11.15 -17.75
N LEU A 180 -5.55 -10.65 -18.77
CA LEU A 180 -5.10 -9.26 -18.85
C LEU A 180 -6.25 -8.26 -18.84
N PHE A 181 -7.42 -8.64 -19.37
CA PHE A 181 -8.64 -7.83 -19.30
C PHE A 181 -9.09 -7.63 -17.84
N VAL A 182 -9.20 -8.73 -17.08
CA VAL A 182 -9.61 -8.65 -15.66
C VAL A 182 -8.56 -7.90 -14.84
N GLN A 183 -7.27 -8.19 -15.04
CA GLN A 183 -6.19 -7.47 -14.35
C GLN A 183 -6.24 -5.97 -14.65
N SER A 184 -6.44 -5.60 -15.93
CA SER A 184 -6.56 -4.22 -16.36
C SER A 184 -7.77 -3.51 -15.76
N PHE A 185 -8.94 -4.16 -15.78
CA PHE A 185 -10.15 -3.63 -15.16
C PHE A 185 -9.93 -3.32 -13.67
N PHE A 186 -9.37 -4.25 -12.91
CA PHE A 186 -9.15 -4.06 -11.48
C PHE A 186 -8.03 -3.07 -11.12
N ILE A 187 -7.00 -2.92 -11.98
CA ILE A 187 -6.08 -1.77 -11.86
C ILE A 187 -6.87 -0.47 -11.98
N GLY A 188 -7.76 -0.37 -12.98
CA GLY A 188 -8.58 0.82 -13.20
C GLY A 188 -9.56 1.11 -12.06
N ILE A 189 -10.20 0.09 -11.49
CA ILE A 189 -11.05 0.25 -10.30
C ILE A 189 -10.21 0.70 -9.11
N ALA A 190 -9.02 0.13 -8.87
CA ALA A 190 -8.12 0.60 -7.82
C ALA A 190 -7.70 2.07 -8.06
N SER A 191 -7.45 2.45 -9.32
CA SER A 191 -7.16 3.84 -9.74
C SER A 191 -8.31 4.81 -9.49
N ALA A 192 -9.56 4.35 -9.61
CA ALA A 192 -10.72 5.16 -9.26
C ALA A 192 -10.82 5.39 -7.74
N ILE A 193 -10.45 4.42 -6.91
CA ILE A 193 -10.46 4.58 -5.44
C ILE A 193 -9.32 5.50 -4.97
N LYS A 194 -8.13 5.36 -5.55
CA LYS A 194 -6.96 6.22 -5.36
C LYS A 194 -6.18 6.28 -6.67
N VAL A 195 -5.69 7.43 -7.11
CA VAL A 195 -5.12 7.56 -8.47
C VAL A 195 -3.82 6.78 -8.71
N PHE A 196 -2.92 6.69 -7.71
CA PHE A 196 -1.57 6.15 -7.92
C PHE A 196 -1.45 4.72 -8.49
N PRO A 197 -2.37 3.75 -8.29
CA PRO A 197 -2.33 2.44 -8.93
C PRO A 197 -2.40 2.50 -10.46
N ILE A 198 -2.78 3.64 -11.06
CA ILE A 198 -2.84 3.79 -12.53
C ILE A 198 -1.49 3.51 -13.19
N ILE A 199 -0.39 3.82 -12.50
CA ILE A 199 0.97 3.56 -12.99
C ILE A 199 1.25 2.04 -13.13
N GLY A 200 0.46 1.19 -12.47
CA GLY A 200 0.50 -0.26 -12.59
C GLY A 200 0.23 -0.77 -14.00
N TYR A 201 -0.45 0.00 -14.86
CA TYR A 201 -0.64 -0.36 -16.27
C TYR A 201 0.68 -0.55 -17.02
N ILE A 202 1.73 0.20 -16.66
CA ILE A 202 3.07 0.07 -17.28
C ILE A 202 3.58 -1.37 -17.17
N ALA A 203 3.31 -2.06 -16.05
CA ALA A 203 3.72 -3.45 -15.87
C ALA A 203 2.99 -4.45 -16.78
N LEU A 204 1.79 -4.08 -17.28
CA LEU A 204 1.00 -4.90 -18.19
C LEU A 204 1.38 -4.69 -19.66
N LEU A 205 1.94 -3.52 -20.01
CA LEU A 205 2.35 -3.20 -21.39
C LEU A 205 3.44 -4.12 -21.95
N LYS A 206 4.09 -4.94 -21.11
CA LYS A 206 5.00 -6.02 -21.54
C LYS A 206 4.33 -7.18 -22.26
N SER A 207 3.01 -7.20 -22.32
CA SER A 207 2.27 -8.23 -23.04
C SER A 207 2.55 -8.17 -24.55
N LYS A 208 2.28 -9.28 -25.25
CA LYS A 208 2.37 -9.31 -26.72
C LYS A 208 1.39 -8.29 -27.31
N LEU A 209 1.73 -7.66 -28.45
CA LEU A 209 0.86 -6.68 -29.14
C LEU A 209 -0.59 -7.17 -29.28
N LYS A 210 -0.76 -8.46 -29.62
CA LYS A 210 -2.07 -9.10 -29.77
C LYS A 210 -2.92 -9.15 -28.49
N ASP A 211 -2.36 -8.92 -27.32
CA ASP A 211 -3.08 -8.93 -26.04
C ASP A 211 -3.30 -7.52 -25.49
N ILE A 212 -2.72 -6.48 -26.10
CA ILE A 212 -2.87 -5.08 -25.67
C ILE A 212 -4.33 -4.62 -25.71
N TYR A 213 -5.11 -5.07 -26.71
CA TYR A 213 -6.54 -4.73 -26.79
C TYR A 213 -7.31 -5.17 -25.54
N LYS A 214 -6.90 -6.27 -24.88
CA LYS A 214 -7.54 -6.75 -23.64
C LYS A 214 -7.25 -5.78 -22.49
N ILE A 215 -6.03 -5.24 -22.44
CA ILE A 215 -5.66 -4.20 -21.47
C ILE A 215 -6.52 -2.96 -21.73
N PHE A 216 -6.57 -2.48 -22.98
CA PHE A 216 -7.37 -1.31 -23.32
C PHE A 216 -8.86 -1.49 -22.97
N LEU A 217 -9.46 -2.62 -23.35
CA LEU A 217 -10.88 -2.90 -23.08
C LEU A 217 -11.17 -2.97 -21.57
N GLY A 218 -10.30 -3.61 -20.78
CA GLY A 218 -10.46 -3.66 -19.32
C GLY A 218 -10.38 -2.28 -18.68
N GLY A 219 -9.42 -1.45 -19.12
CA GLY A 219 -9.25 -0.09 -18.64
C GLY A 219 -10.38 0.84 -19.08
N ALA A 220 -10.88 0.67 -20.31
CA ALA A 220 -11.98 1.44 -20.87
C ALA A 220 -13.28 1.28 -20.04
N ILE A 221 -13.55 0.09 -19.50
CA ILE A 221 -14.72 -0.13 -18.63
C ILE A 221 -14.59 0.62 -17.30
N ALA A 222 -13.38 0.70 -16.74
CA ALA A 222 -13.13 1.47 -15.51
C ALA A 222 -12.99 2.98 -15.76
N LEU A 223 -12.81 3.41 -17.01
CA LEU A 223 -12.49 4.78 -17.38
C LEU A 223 -13.49 5.82 -16.85
N PRO A 224 -14.83 5.62 -16.88
CA PRO A 224 -15.76 6.61 -16.33
C PRO A 224 -15.49 6.92 -14.85
N LEU A 225 -15.16 5.90 -14.04
CA LEU A 225 -14.85 6.07 -12.62
C LEU A 225 -13.49 6.74 -12.42
N ILE A 226 -12.50 6.41 -13.26
CA ILE A 226 -11.19 7.07 -13.23
C ILE A 226 -11.36 8.55 -13.56
N VAL A 227 -12.07 8.88 -14.63
CA VAL A 227 -12.35 10.27 -15.04
C VAL A 227 -13.04 11.01 -13.90
N TYR A 228 -14.07 10.40 -13.29
CA TYR A 228 -14.74 11.00 -12.14
C TYR A 228 -13.76 11.34 -11.01
N THR A 229 -12.84 10.43 -10.68
CA THR A 229 -11.79 10.67 -9.69
C THR A 229 -10.80 11.76 -10.09
N LEU A 230 -10.38 11.81 -11.36
CA LEU A 230 -9.41 12.80 -11.84
C LEU A 230 -9.97 14.23 -11.79
N LEU A 231 -11.28 14.41 -11.96
CA LEU A 231 -11.94 15.72 -11.87
C LEU A 231 -11.80 16.38 -10.49
N TYR A 232 -11.57 15.59 -9.44
CA TYR A 232 -11.46 16.08 -8.05
C TYR A 232 -10.04 16.01 -7.47
N ILE A 233 -9.01 15.81 -8.33
CA ILE A 233 -7.60 15.79 -7.92
C ILE A 233 -7.24 17.01 -7.05
N PRO A 234 -7.51 18.26 -7.47
CA PRO A 234 -7.10 19.44 -6.72
C PRO A 234 -7.65 19.44 -5.29
N GLU A 235 -8.91 19.06 -5.11
CA GLU A 235 -9.64 19.11 -3.84
C GLU A 235 -9.03 18.16 -2.81
N TYR A 236 -8.82 16.90 -3.18
CA TYR A 236 -8.29 15.94 -2.21
C TYR A 236 -6.77 16.08 -2.00
N ILE A 237 -6.02 16.65 -2.95
CA ILE A 237 -4.61 17.03 -2.71
C ILE A 237 -4.55 18.15 -1.67
N ASN A 238 -5.39 19.18 -1.81
CA ASN A 238 -5.44 20.31 -0.88
C ASN A 238 -5.84 19.89 0.54
N ASN A 239 -6.69 18.86 0.66
CA ASN A 239 -7.13 18.32 1.95
C ASN A 239 -6.21 17.23 2.51
N THR A 240 -5.17 16.79 1.78
CA THR A 240 -4.22 15.79 2.29
C THR A 240 -3.20 16.46 3.21
N LEU A 241 -3.18 16.06 4.47
CA LEU A 241 -2.17 16.52 5.42
C LEU A 241 -0.77 16.08 4.96
N TYR A 242 0.16 17.03 4.97
CA TYR A 242 1.58 16.79 4.79
C TYR A 242 2.20 16.48 6.16
N GLY A 243 3.08 15.48 6.20
CA GLY A 243 3.81 15.10 7.40
C GLY A 243 5.23 14.67 7.08
N PHE A 244 5.99 14.40 8.14
CA PHE A 244 7.31 13.78 8.07
C PHE A 244 7.42 12.51 8.91
N TYR A 245 6.98 12.54 10.18
CA TYR A 245 7.16 11.45 11.15
C TYR A 245 6.75 10.07 10.62
N SER A 246 5.45 9.85 10.36
CA SER A 246 4.94 8.57 9.84
C SER A 246 4.72 8.62 8.33
N SER A 247 5.62 9.28 7.59
CA SER A 247 5.50 9.47 6.15
C SER A 247 6.83 9.20 5.43
N PHE A 248 6.77 9.06 4.11
CA PHE A 248 7.91 8.82 3.23
C PHE A 248 7.69 9.50 1.87
N GLY A 249 8.71 9.46 1.01
CA GLY A 249 8.72 10.06 -0.33
C GLY A 249 9.58 11.33 -0.41
N LEU A 250 10.00 11.71 -1.61
CA LEU A 250 10.93 12.82 -1.86
C LEU A 250 10.44 14.15 -1.28
N THR A 251 9.14 14.39 -1.32
CA THR A 251 8.54 15.62 -0.80
C THR A 251 8.33 15.58 0.71
N SER A 252 8.48 14.42 1.36
CA SER A 252 8.36 14.32 2.83
C SER A 252 9.52 15.02 3.54
N LEU A 253 10.72 15.02 2.93
CA LEU A 253 11.91 15.70 3.47
C LEU A 253 11.70 17.19 3.69
N LYS A 254 10.90 17.84 2.82
CA LYS A 254 10.52 19.25 2.94
C LYS A 254 9.82 19.57 4.28
N ASN A 255 9.07 18.61 4.82
CA ASN A 255 8.30 18.76 6.06
C ASN A 255 9.02 18.20 7.29
N SER A 256 10.32 17.92 7.16
CA SER A 256 11.12 17.40 8.26
C SER A 256 11.46 18.49 9.26
N ARG A 257 11.39 18.18 10.56
CA ARG A 257 11.72 19.13 11.64
C ARG A 257 13.10 19.80 11.48
N PHE A 258 14.05 19.13 10.84
CA PHE A 258 15.38 19.68 10.55
C PHE A 258 15.35 20.75 9.45
N ILE A 259 14.45 20.61 8.48
CA ILE A 259 14.31 21.48 7.30
C ILE A 259 13.20 22.52 7.46
N ASP A 260 12.24 22.33 8.38
CA ASP A 260 11.12 23.26 8.59
C ASP A 260 11.59 24.72 8.76
N ASN A 261 12.71 24.93 9.46
CA ASN A 261 13.33 26.27 9.65
C ASN A 261 14.47 26.57 8.65
N HIS A 262 14.83 25.60 7.80
CA HIS A 262 15.97 25.67 6.89
C HIS A 262 15.59 25.14 5.50
N ILE A 263 14.51 25.69 4.92
CA ILE A 263 13.94 25.19 3.66
C ILE A 263 14.95 25.14 2.50
N TYR A 264 15.97 26.00 2.52
CA TYR A 264 17.08 26.01 1.56
C TYR A 264 17.97 24.74 1.61
N LEU A 265 17.90 23.94 2.68
CA LEU A 265 18.56 22.64 2.78
C LEU A 265 17.82 21.54 2.03
N TYR A 266 16.55 21.74 1.65
CA TYR A 266 15.79 20.73 0.91
C TYR A 266 16.44 20.36 -0.43
N PRO A 267 16.80 21.30 -1.33
CA PRO A 267 17.55 20.98 -2.55
C PRO A 267 18.89 20.29 -2.28
N VAL A 268 19.59 20.65 -1.19
CA VAL A 268 20.87 20.02 -0.81
C VAL A 268 20.63 18.56 -0.43
N GLY A 269 19.61 18.27 0.38
CA GLY A 269 19.24 16.91 0.73
C GLY A 269 18.85 16.06 -0.48
N LEU A 270 18.11 16.64 -1.44
CA LEU A 270 17.79 15.98 -2.70
C LEU A 270 19.06 15.69 -3.53
N LEU A 271 19.99 16.64 -3.61
CA LEU A 271 21.26 16.43 -4.30
C LEU A 271 22.07 15.30 -3.66
N ILE A 272 22.18 15.28 -2.33
CA ILE A 272 22.86 14.20 -1.59
C ILE A 272 22.19 12.85 -1.88
N PHE A 273 20.86 12.79 -1.86
CA PHE A 273 20.13 11.57 -2.20
C PHE A 273 20.39 11.11 -3.65
N LEU A 274 20.41 12.03 -4.61
CA LEU A 274 20.69 11.71 -6.01
C LEU A 274 22.13 11.22 -6.20
N LEU A 275 23.11 11.86 -5.56
CA LEU A 275 24.52 11.44 -5.60
C LEU A 275 24.69 10.06 -4.97
N PHE A 276 24.10 9.83 -3.80
CA PHE A 276 24.11 8.54 -3.11
C PHE A 276 23.47 7.43 -3.95
N SER A 277 22.27 7.71 -4.49
CA SER A 277 21.54 6.76 -5.35
C SER A 277 22.33 6.43 -6.61
N SER A 278 22.86 7.45 -7.29
CA SER A 278 23.67 7.28 -8.50
C SER A 278 24.95 6.48 -8.22
N THR A 279 25.57 6.69 -7.06
CA THR A 279 26.76 5.95 -6.62
C THR A 279 26.43 4.48 -6.39
N ILE A 280 25.35 4.16 -5.68
CA ILE A 280 24.90 2.77 -5.48
C ILE A 280 24.60 2.10 -6.82
N LEU A 281 23.83 2.76 -7.68
CA LEU A 281 23.49 2.24 -9.00
C LEU A 281 24.76 1.98 -9.82
N TYR A 282 25.69 2.92 -9.84
CA TYR A 282 26.97 2.78 -10.54
C TYR A 282 27.75 1.54 -10.07
N PHE A 283 27.93 1.37 -8.76
CA PHE A 283 28.67 0.22 -8.22
C PHE A 283 27.97 -1.12 -8.51
N ILE A 284 26.63 -1.15 -8.39
CA ILE A 284 25.85 -2.36 -8.69
C ILE A 284 25.97 -2.72 -10.16
N PHE A 285 25.75 -1.78 -11.08
CA PHE A 285 25.82 -2.04 -12.53
C PHE A 285 27.24 -2.33 -13.04
N ARG A 286 28.28 -1.83 -12.36
CA ARG A 286 29.68 -2.19 -12.68
C ARG A 286 30.00 -3.65 -12.35
N SER A 287 29.28 -4.25 -11.39
CA SER A 287 29.45 -5.66 -11.01
C SER A 287 28.72 -6.60 -11.95
N LYS A 288 29.28 -6.84 -13.15
CA LYS A 288 28.70 -7.72 -14.17
C LYS A 288 28.27 -9.10 -13.64
N PRO A 289 29.06 -9.83 -12.82
CA PRO A 289 28.64 -11.14 -12.32
C PRO A 289 27.39 -11.07 -11.43
N LEU A 290 27.30 -10.03 -10.60
CA LEU A 290 26.17 -9.83 -9.70
C LEU A 290 24.88 -9.52 -10.46
N ILE A 291 24.98 -8.67 -11.49
CA ILE A 291 23.88 -8.31 -12.38
C ILE A 291 23.41 -9.51 -13.21
N ALA A 292 24.34 -10.25 -13.82
CA ALA A 292 24.00 -11.43 -14.62
C ALA A 292 23.31 -12.50 -13.77
N HIS A 293 23.81 -12.76 -12.55
CA HIS A 293 23.16 -13.69 -11.62
C HIS A 293 21.75 -13.19 -11.24
N LEU A 294 21.59 -11.89 -10.95
CA LEU A 294 20.28 -11.32 -10.63
C LEU A 294 19.30 -11.44 -11.79
N GLN A 295 19.72 -11.08 -13.01
CA GLN A 295 18.89 -11.21 -14.21
C GLN A 295 18.44 -12.66 -14.43
N ASN A 296 19.37 -13.62 -14.29
CA ASN A 296 19.06 -15.05 -14.42
C ASN A 296 18.02 -15.51 -13.39
N GLU A 297 18.13 -15.08 -12.14
CA GLU A 297 17.15 -15.41 -11.10
C GLU A 297 15.79 -14.73 -11.36
N LEU A 298 15.78 -13.47 -11.80
CA LEU A 298 14.55 -12.76 -12.15
C LEU A 298 13.81 -13.42 -13.33
N MET A 299 14.55 -13.96 -14.32
CA MET A 299 13.96 -14.69 -15.45
C MET A 299 13.31 -16.03 -15.04
N LYS A 300 13.76 -16.64 -13.93
CA LYS A 300 13.15 -17.86 -13.38
C LYS A 300 11.84 -17.61 -12.64
N ILE A 301 11.54 -16.35 -12.28
CA ILE A 301 10.29 -16.01 -11.58
C ILE A 301 9.10 -16.30 -12.51
N PRO A 302 8.06 -17.04 -12.04
CA PRO A 302 6.86 -17.27 -12.83
C PRO A 302 6.24 -15.95 -13.32
N ASN A 303 5.81 -15.91 -14.59
CA ASN A 303 5.30 -14.70 -15.25
C ASN A 303 4.30 -13.89 -14.41
N LYS A 304 3.41 -14.58 -13.70
CA LYS A 304 2.41 -13.96 -12.82
C LYS A 304 3.03 -13.26 -11.61
N GLN A 305 3.93 -13.94 -10.89
CA GLN A 305 4.67 -13.36 -9.78
C GLN A 305 5.58 -12.22 -10.24
N PHE A 306 6.14 -12.33 -11.44
CA PHE A 306 6.94 -11.27 -12.05
C PHE A 306 6.09 -10.02 -12.39
N THR A 307 4.85 -10.17 -12.86
CA THR A 307 3.91 -9.04 -13.03
C THR A 307 3.56 -8.40 -11.69
N ILE A 308 3.27 -9.21 -10.68
CA ILE A 308 3.00 -8.73 -9.32
C ILE A 308 4.17 -7.91 -8.77
N LEU A 309 5.39 -8.42 -8.93
CA LEU A 309 6.63 -7.72 -8.55
C LEU A 309 6.70 -6.35 -9.23
N LEU A 310 6.55 -6.30 -10.56
CA LEU A 310 6.62 -5.04 -11.31
C LEU A 310 5.54 -4.04 -10.89
N VAL A 311 4.28 -4.46 -10.75
CA VAL A 311 3.19 -3.57 -10.31
C VAL A 311 3.50 -2.98 -8.93
N SER A 312 3.93 -3.82 -7.99
CA SER A 312 4.29 -3.43 -6.64
C SER A 312 5.45 -2.42 -6.61
N LEU A 313 6.53 -2.68 -7.36
CA LEU A 313 7.69 -1.80 -7.45
C LEU A 313 7.36 -0.45 -8.10
N ILE A 314 6.66 -0.46 -9.24
CA ILE A 314 6.32 0.75 -10.00
C ILE A 314 5.41 1.67 -9.18
N ILE A 315 4.39 1.11 -8.51
CA ILE A 315 3.51 1.88 -7.63
C ILE A 315 4.31 2.52 -6.49
N TYR A 316 5.15 1.74 -5.80
CA TYR A 316 5.93 2.28 -4.70
C TYR A 316 6.89 3.39 -5.17
N ILE A 317 7.64 3.15 -6.25
CA ILE A 317 8.58 4.14 -6.80
C ILE A 317 7.83 5.41 -7.20
N TYR A 318 6.70 5.29 -7.89
CA TYR A 318 5.87 6.42 -8.27
C TYR A 318 5.40 7.22 -7.03
N VAL A 319 4.82 6.54 -6.04
CA VAL A 319 4.37 7.18 -4.80
C VAL A 319 5.53 7.88 -4.08
N PHE A 320 6.70 7.24 -4.01
CA PHE A 320 7.89 7.81 -3.39
C PHE A 320 8.37 9.08 -4.12
N LEU A 321 8.39 9.07 -5.45
CA LEU A 321 8.91 10.19 -6.24
C LEU A 321 7.94 11.37 -6.33
N SER A 322 6.64 11.10 -6.35
CA SER A 322 5.64 12.11 -6.73
C SER A 322 4.95 12.80 -5.56
N ILE A 323 4.82 12.15 -4.39
CA ILE A 323 4.00 12.67 -3.29
C ILE A 323 4.59 12.40 -1.91
N THR A 324 4.14 13.18 -0.92
CA THR A 324 4.32 12.84 0.49
C THR A 324 3.31 11.76 0.82
N SER A 325 3.80 10.62 1.29
CA SER A 325 3.01 9.42 1.44
C SER A 325 3.07 8.92 2.87
N TRP A 326 1.92 8.66 3.48
CA TRP A 326 1.87 8.06 4.82
C TRP A 326 2.36 6.62 4.81
N ALA A 327 2.93 6.20 5.93
CA ALA A 327 3.62 4.92 6.07
C ALA A 327 2.75 3.71 5.74
N TYR A 328 1.44 3.75 6.00
CA TYR A 328 0.53 2.66 5.66
C TYR A 328 0.52 2.32 4.15
N ARG A 329 0.96 3.21 3.25
CA ARG A 329 1.11 2.90 1.82
C ARG A 329 2.31 1.98 1.52
N PHE A 330 3.20 1.71 2.48
CA PHE A 330 4.22 0.67 2.31
C PHE A 330 3.61 -0.72 2.11
N ILE A 331 2.33 -0.96 2.46
CA ILE A 331 1.65 -2.24 2.18
C ILE A 331 1.72 -2.63 0.70
N PHE A 332 1.82 -1.66 -0.23
CA PHE A 332 1.98 -1.93 -1.66
C PHE A 332 3.30 -2.61 -2.01
N LEU A 333 4.30 -2.66 -1.11
CA LEU A 333 5.53 -3.46 -1.25
C LEU A 333 5.41 -4.90 -0.75
N ILE A 334 4.33 -5.28 -0.04
CA ILE A 334 4.13 -6.64 0.49
C ILE A 334 4.27 -7.70 -0.64
N PRO A 335 3.63 -7.53 -1.82
CA PRO A 335 3.75 -8.52 -2.89
C PRO A 335 5.17 -8.63 -3.44
N ALA A 336 5.89 -7.51 -3.60
CA ALA A 336 7.30 -7.53 -3.99
C ALA A 336 8.17 -8.26 -2.95
N MET A 337 7.99 -7.96 -1.66
CA MET A 337 8.70 -8.64 -0.56
C MET A 337 8.51 -10.15 -0.60
N LEU A 338 7.27 -10.62 -0.79
CA LEU A 338 6.97 -12.05 -0.89
C LEU A 338 7.66 -12.71 -2.09
N VAL A 339 7.61 -12.08 -3.27
CA VAL A 339 8.28 -12.61 -4.48
C VAL A 339 9.80 -12.63 -4.30
N LEU A 340 10.39 -11.54 -3.80
CA LEU A 340 11.83 -11.41 -3.57
C LEU A 340 12.37 -12.40 -2.53
N SER A 341 11.54 -12.85 -1.59
CA SER A 341 11.93 -13.86 -0.59
C SER A 341 12.36 -15.20 -1.20
N ASN A 342 11.95 -15.47 -2.44
CA ASN A 342 12.29 -16.69 -3.18
C ASN A 342 13.46 -16.49 -4.17
N VAL A 343 14.06 -15.29 -4.24
CA VAL A 343 15.14 -14.97 -5.20
C VAL A 343 16.49 -15.12 -4.51
N ASN A 344 17.34 -16.05 -4.99
CA ASN A 344 18.61 -16.36 -4.33
C ASN A 344 19.77 -15.49 -4.88
N ASN A 345 19.60 -14.17 -4.84
CA ASN A 345 20.62 -13.19 -5.22
C ASN A 345 20.87 -12.20 -4.07
N SER A 346 22.12 -11.78 -3.87
CA SER A 346 22.50 -10.88 -2.78
C SER A 346 21.78 -9.53 -2.81
N ILE A 347 21.59 -8.91 -4.00
CA ILE A 347 20.84 -7.64 -4.14
C ILE A 347 19.38 -7.84 -3.74
N ALA A 348 18.75 -8.90 -4.24
CA ALA A 348 17.36 -9.22 -3.92
C ALA A 348 17.17 -9.51 -2.41
N LYS A 349 18.12 -10.21 -1.79
CA LYS A 349 18.14 -10.47 -0.34
C LYS A 349 18.33 -9.18 0.47
N VAL A 350 19.26 -8.31 0.08
CA VAL A 350 19.45 -6.99 0.71
C VAL A 350 18.16 -6.19 0.64
N LEU A 351 17.53 -6.12 -0.55
CA LEU A 351 16.26 -5.42 -0.72
C LEU A 351 15.14 -6.05 0.13
N PHE A 352 15.01 -7.37 0.14
CA PHE A 352 14.05 -8.08 0.99
C PHE A 352 14.23 -7.73 2.48
N TRP A 353 15.47 -7.70 2.97
CA TRP A 353 15.76 -7.35 4.36
C TRP A 353 15.53 -5.88 4.65
N LEU A 354 15.89 -4.97 3.74
CA LEU A 354 15.59 -3.54 3.89
C LEU A 354 14.08 -3.29 3.98
N ILE A 355 13.27 -3.98 3.16
CA ILE A 355 11.81 -3.88 3.26
C ILE A 355 11.34 -4.44 4.60
N SER A 356 11.84 -5.60 5.02
CA SER A 356 11.49 -6.22 6.31
C SER A 356 11.82 -5.30 7.49
N ILE A 357 12.99 -4.67 7.47
CA ILE A 357 13.43 -3.71 8.48
C ILE A 357 12.53 -2.48 8.46
N ALA A 358 12.23 -1.91 7.28
CA ALA A 358 11.32 -0.77 7.17
C ALA A 358 9.95 -1.07 7.78
N PHE A 359 9.42 -2.29 7.59
CA PHE A 359 8.14 -2.68 8.17
C PHE A 359 8.13 -2.68 9.72
N TRP A 360 9.28 -2.95 10.35
CA TRP A 360 9.40 -3.20 11.80
C TRP A 360 10.18 -2.14 12.57
N VAL A 361 10.95 -1.29 11.90
CA VAL A 361 11.70 -0.21 12.54
C VAL A 361 10.83 0.73 13.37
N PRO A 362 9.52 0.95 13.11
CA PRO A 362 8.69 1.78 13.99
C PRO A 362 8.56 1.33 15.46
N ILE A 363 8.90 0.07 15.78
CA ILE A 363 8.83 -0.42 17.17
C ILE A 363 9.89 0.22 18.08
N ILE A 364 11.04 0.60 17.53
CA ILE A 364 12.12 1.17 18.35
C ILE A 364 11.91 2.67 18.59
N PRO A 365 12.53 3.25 19.64
CA PRO A 365 12.50 4.70 19.85
C PRO A 365 12.95 5.47 18.60
N TYR A 366 12.21 6.51 18.23
CA TYR A 366 12.40 7.26 16.98
C TYR A 366 12.23 6.44 15.69
N GLY A 367 11.63 5.24 15.78
CA GLY A 367 11.49 4.29 14.69
C GLY A 367 10.79 4.85 13.44
N TRP A 368 9.79 5.72 13.60
CA TRP A 368 9.12 6.37 12.48
C TRP A 368 10.02 7.37 11.71
N TYR A 369 10.95 8.05 12.38
CA TYR A 369 11.95 8.86 11.68
C TYR A 369 12.91 7.97 10.88
N LEU A 370 13.32 6.83 11.44
CA LEU A 370 14.16 5.86 10.74
C LEU A 370 13.42 5.20 9.57
N PHE A 371 12.12 4.94 9.71
CA PHE A 371 11.27 4.45 8.62
C PHE A 371 11.33 5.36 7.39
N ASN A 372 11.25 6.68 7.59
CA ASN A 372 11.39 7.64 6.50
C ASN A 372 12.73 7.47 5.77
N ILE A 373 13.85 7.38 6.51
CA ILE A 373 15.20 7.18 5.98
C ILE A 373 15.30 5.84 5.23
N MET A 374 14.71 4.76 5.76
CA MET A 374 14.67 3.47 5.08
C MET A 374 13.99 3.58 3.71
N GLY A 375 12.97 4.43 3.57
CA GLY A 375 12.35 4.74 2.29
C GLY A 375 13.35 5.24 1.24
N TYR A 376 14.25 6.14 1.61
CA TYR A 376 15.32 6.64 0.72
C TYR A 376 16.35 5.55 0.40
N LEU A 377 16.76 4.75 1.40
CA LEU A 377 17.73 3.68 1.20
C LEU A 377 17.22 2.56 0.28
N LEU A 378 15.91 2.30 0.28
CA LEU A 378 15.27 1.27 -0.55
C LEU A 378 15.31 1.59 -2.04
N VAL A 379 15.10 2.86 -2.40
CA VAL A 379 14.81 3.30 -3.78
C VAL A 379 15.88 2.90 -4.80
N PRO A 380 17.20 3.07 -4.54
CA PRO A 380 18.23 2.61 -5.48
C PRO A 380 18.13 1.12 -5.80
N PHE A 381 17.90 0.27 -4.80
CA PHE A 381 17.76 -1.18 -4.99
C PHE A 381 16.48 -1.55 -5.75
N LEU A 382 15.38 -0.85 -5.45
CA LEU A 382 14.12 -1.02 -6.19
C LEU A 382 14.30 -0.66 -7.68
N PHE A 383 15.04 0.40 -7.98
CA PHE A 383 15.38 0.78 -9.36
C PHE A 383 16.23 -0.27 -10.06
N VAL A 384 17.22 -0.88 -9.40
CA VAL A 384 18.00 -1.98 -10.00
C VAL A 384 17.08 -3.11 -10.43
N ILE A 385 16.21 -3.59 -9.54
CA ILE A 385 15.28 -4.67 -9.86
C ILE A 385 14.35 -4.27 -11.00
N LEU A 386 13.81 -3.05 -10.97
CA LEU A 386 12.92 -2.55 -12.01
C LEU A 386 13.61 -2.48 -13.38
N ILE A 387 14.78 -1.86 -13.47
CA ILE A 387 15.56 -1.71 -14.72
C ILE A 387 15.87 -3.08 -15.32
N LEU A 388 16.41 -4.00 -14.51
CA LEU A 388 16.76 -5.35 -14.98
C LEU A 388 15.53 -6.16 -15.39
N SER A 389 14.41 -5.98 -14.67
CA SER A 389 13.14 -6.63 -15.01
C SER A 389 12.58 -6.15 -16.35
N VAL A 390 12.77 -4.88 -16.69
CA VAL A 390 12.43 -4.35 -18.02
C VAL A 390 13.41 -4.91 -19.06
N GLN A 391 14.72 -4.76 -18.87
CA GLN A 391 15.72 -5.18 -19.87
C GLN A 391 15.67 -6.68 -20.21
N GLY A 392 15.66 -7.56 -19.20
CA GLY A 392 15.85 -9.00 -19.41
C GLY A 392 14.73 -9.68 -20.19
N LYS A 393 13.50 -9.16 -20.13
CA LYS A 393 12.35 -9.78 -20.79
C LYS A 393 11.99 -9.16 -22.13
N TYR A 394 12.26 -7.86 -22.31
CA TYR A 394 12.07 -7.20 -23.59
C TYR A 394 13.19 -7.55 -24.59
N GLY A 395 14.44 -7.72 -24.14
CA GLY A 395 15.53 -8.19 -25.01
C GLY A 395 15.23 -9.54 -25.68
N TYR A 396 14.61 -10.46 -24.95
CA TYR A 396 14.28 -11.80 -25.45
C TYR A 396 13.07 -11.84 -26.41
N LEU A 397 12.24 -10.79 -26.44
CA LEU A 397 11.06 -10.70 -27.31
C LEU A 397 11.36 -10.12 -28.69
N TYR A 398 12.53 -9.49 -28.88
CA TYR A 398 12.96 -8.92 -30.16
C TYR A 398 14.05 -9.76 -30.87
N GLU A 399 14.61 -10.78 -30.21
CA GLU A 399 15.57 -11.71 -30.80
C GLU A 399 14.93 -12.99 -31.35
N LYS A 400 13.59 -13.09 -31.35
CA LYS A 400 12.82 -14.17 -31.98
C LYS A 400 11.68 -13.60 -32.79
#